data_AF-A0A1K1MB53-F1
#
_entry.id   AF-A0A1K1MB53-F1
#
_cell.length_a   1.000
_cell.length_b   1.000
_cell.length_c   1.000
_cell.angle_alpha   90.00
_cell.angle_beta   90.00
_cell.angle_gamma   90.00
#
_symmetry.space_group_name_H-M   'P 1'
#
loop_
_entity.id
_entity.type
_entity.pdbx_description
1 polymer ?
#
loop_
_entity_poly.entity_id
_entity_poly.type
_entity_poly.pdbx_seq_one_letter_code
_entity_poly.pdbx_strand_id
1 'polypeptide(L)'
;MEHTVSDYFEAHKILAKRISEVKAMEQGVKSWQDIRKTNPEVAMAAGRIEELIEIFTWETRETDLIRLAFIDVGTAIEKQLEDISKAGLWPDPCNGGISDDFRLCRDISGAFRAALYSHGRYAPEIVIKTTATAWDVYKITTYIENMLRQLGCATFDNLLEAVTYYEKSETLLQLIFRDSDK
;
A
#
# COMPACT_ATOMS: atom_id res chain seq x y z
N MET A 1 23.37 -7.57 9.88
CA MET A 1 21.94 -7.57 10.23
C MET A 1 21.24 -7.16 8.94
N GLU A 2 20.47 -8.03 8.31
CA GLU A 2 19.76 -7.67 7.07
C GLU A 2 18.59 -6.75 7.43
N HIS A 3 18.51 -5.58 6.81
CA HIS A 3 17.40 -4.64 7.00
C HIS A 3 16.24 -5.05 6.08
N THR A 4 15.03 -5.08 6.60
CA THR A 4 13.85 -5.62 5.91
C THR A 4 12.87 -4.52 5.52
N VAL A 5 12.01 -4.80 4.54
CA VAL A 5 10.85 -3.95 4.21
C VAL A 5 10.01 -3.62 5.45
N SER A 6 9.86 -4.58 6.37
CA SER A 6 9.12 -4.38 7.62
C SER A 6 9.77 -3.30 8.50
N ASP A 7 11.10 -3.23 8.54
CA ASP A 7 11.83 -2.23 9.32
C ASP A 7 11.59 -0.81 8.80
N TYR A 8 11.51 -0.64 7.47
CA TYR A 8 11.17 0.63 6.83
C TYR A 8 9.79 1.12 7.24
N PHE A 9 8.75 0.29 7.11
CA PHE A 9 7.39 0.70 7.46
C PHE A 9 7.23 0.96 8.97
N GLU A 10 7.91 0.18 9.83
CA GLU A 10 7.87 0.43 11.27
C GLU A 10 8.61 1.73 11.62
N ALA A 11 9.74 2.03 10.98
CA ALA A 11 10.44 3.30 11.16
C ALA A 11 9.57 4.50 10.75
N HIS A 12 8.90 4.43 9.60
CA HIS A 12 7.93 5.45 9.15
C HIS A 12 6.77 5.63 10.14
N LYS A 13 6.21 4.53 10.66
CA LYS A 13 5.14 4.57 11.67
C LYS A 13 5.62 5.20 12.98
N ILE A 14 6.82 4.88 13.43
CA ILE A 14 7.44 5.50 14.61
C ILE A 14 7.60 7.00 14.38
N LEU A 15 8.16 7.44 13.24
CA LEU A 15 8.29 8.87 12.93
C LEU A 15 6.93 9.57 12.92
N ALA A 16 5.93 9.01 12.24
CA ALA A 16 4.58 9.58 12.18
C ALA A 16 3.92 9.72 13.57
N LYS A 17 4.13 8.72 14.44
CA LYS A 17 3.69 8.78 15.83
C LYS A 17 4.38 9.93 16.57
N ARG A 18 5.70 10.08 16.43
CA ARG A 18 6.46 11.15 17.11
C ARG A 18 6.07 12.54 16.63
N ILE A 19 5.86 12.73 15.33
CA ILE A 19 5.36 14.00 14.77
C ILE A 19 3.96 14.31 15.32
N SER A 20 3.07 13.31 15.39
CA SER A 20 1.73 13.49 15.96
C SER A 20 1.78 13.86 17.44
N GLU A 21 2.69 13.25 18.21
CA GLU A 21 2.94 13.60 19.61
C GLU A 21 3.38 15.07 19.74
N VAL A 22 4.32 15.54 18.92
CA VAL A 22 4.76 16.95 18.91
C VAL A 22 3.60 17.89 18.59
N LYS A 23 2.82 17.61 17.53
CA LYS A 23 1.66 18.44 17.16
C LYS A 23 0.62 18.54 18.28
N ALA A 24 0.34 17.43 18.98
CA ALA A 24 -0.56 17.43 20.13
C ALA A 24 0.00 18.26 21.30
N MET A 25 1.32 18.26 21.51
CA MET A 25 1.97 19.08 22.53
C MET A 25 1.92 20.58 22.19
N GLU A 26 2.17 20.94 20.92
CA GLU A 26 2.10 22.33 20.43
C GLU A 26 0.69 22.92 20.50
N GLN A 27 -0.34 22.08 20.33
CA GLN A 27 -1.75 22.47 20.45
C GLN A 27 -2.25 22.57 21.91
N GLY A 28 -1.35 22.52 22.90
CA GLY A 28 -1.63 22.89 24.30
C GLY A 28 -1.99 21.74 25.24
N VAL A 29 -1.70 20.47 24.88
CA VAL A 29 -2.07 19.30 25.70
C VAL A 29 -0.98 18.92 26.73
N LYS A 30 0.27 19.42 26.61
CA LYS A 30 1.42 19.04 27.48
C LYS A 30 2.44 20.17 27.69
N SER A 31 3.38 19.98 28.63
CA SER A 31 4.33 21.01 29.06
C SER A 31 5.50 21.22 28.08
N TRP A 32 6.13 22.39 28.10
CA TRP A 32 7.32 22.71 27.30
C TRP A 32 8.52 21.76 27.52
N GLN A 33 8.61 21.11 28.68
CA GLN A 33 9.66 20.12 28.96
C GLN A 33 9.46 18.82 28.17
N ASP A 34 8.20 18.48 27.85
CA ASP A 34 7.84 17.30 27.05
C ASP A 34 8.19 17.52 25.57
N ILE A 35 8.00 18.75 25.07
CA ILE A 35 8.38 19.16 23.71
C ILE A 35 9.90 19.03 23.50
N ARG A 36 10.70 19.49 24.46
CA ARG A 36 12.17 19.41 24.40
C ARG A 36 12.71 17.99 24.37
N LYS A 37 12.04 17.02 25.01
CA LYS A 37 12.42 15.60 24.97
C LYS A 37 12.00 14.92 23.66
N THR A 38 10.86 15.32 23.10
CA THR A 38 10.30 14.69 21.90
C THR A 38 11.03 15.10 20.62
N ASN A 39 11.58 16.32 20.54
CA ASN A 39 12.34 16.78 19.38
C ASN A 39 13.57 15.91 19.04
N PRO A 40 14.44 15.52 20.00
CA PRO A 40 15.49 14.54 19.76
C PRO A 40 14.96 13.18 19.29
N GLU A 41 13.82 12.71 19.80
CA GLU A 41 13.21 11.45 19.37
C GLU A 41 12.72 11.50 17.91
N VAL A 42 12.17 12.64 17.48
CA VAL A 42 11.83 12.88 16.07
C VAL A 42 13.08 12.85 15.20
N ALA A 43 14.16 13.54 15.60
CA ALA A 43 15.41 13.56 14.85
C ALA A 43 16.04 12.17 14.72
N MET A 44 16.04 11.37 15.80
CA MET A 44 16.51 9.98 15.75
C MET A 44 15.65 9.11 14.83
N ALA A 45 14.31 9.24 14.90
CA ALA A 45 13.41 8.48 14.04
C ALA A 45 13.58 8.86 12.54
N ALA A 46 13.79 10.15 12.26
CA ALA A 46 14.08 10.63 10.90
C ALA A 46 15.43 10.09 10.40
N GLY A 47 16.48 10.15 11.22
CA GLY A 47 17.79 9.59 10.86
C GLY A 47 17.75 8.09 10.59
N ARG A 48 16.91 7.33 11.31
CA ARG A 48 16.70 5.90 11.03
C ARG A 48 16.05 5.65 9.66
N ILE A 49 15.13 6.51 9.24
CA ILE A 49 14.51 6.43 7.91
C ILE A 49 15.53 6.77 6.83
N GLU A 50 16.34 7.81 7.02
CA GLU A 50 17.40 8.19 6.09
C GLU A 50 18.40 7.03 5.86
N GLU A 51 18.82 6.36 6.93
CA GLU A 51 19.67 5.16 6.87
C GLU A 51 19.00 4.02 6.06
N LEU A 52 17.70 3.77 6.30
CA LEU A 52 16.96 2.73 5.59
C LEU A 52 16.75 3.07 4.11
N ILE A 53 16.52 4.35 3.78
CA ILE A 53 16.43 4.84 2.41
C ILE A 53 17.75 4.58 1.70
N GLU A 54 18.88 4.94 2.31
CA GLU A 54 20.21 4.69 1.73
C GLU A 54 20.41 3.20 1.42
N ILE A 55 20.10 2.32 2.38
CA ILE A 55 20.21 0.87 2.18
C ILE A 55 19.28 0.38 1.07
N PHE A 56 18.05 0.91 0.99
CA PHE A 56 17.05 0.49 0.01
C PHE A 56 17.33 0.99 -1.41
N THR A 57 18.20 1.98 -1.57
CA THR A 57 18.67 2.44 -2.89
C THR A 57 19.72 1.51 -3.51
N TRP A 58 20.28 0.56 -2.75
CA TRP A 58 21.19 -0.43 -3.30
C TRP A 58 20.44 -1.41 -4.20
N GLU A 59 21.03 -1.74 -5.36
CA GLU A 59 20.46 -2.72 -6.29
C GLU A 59 20.29 -4.08 -5.60
N THR A 60 19.09 -4.66 -5.70
CA THR A 60 18.80 -5.98 -5.12
C THR A 60 18.11 -6.86 -6.14
N ARG A 61 18.55 -8.13 -6.22
CA ARG A 61 17.96 -9.12 -7.16
C ARG A 61 16.50 -9.46 -6.88
N GLU A 62 15.99 -9.08 -5.71
CA GLU A 62 14.64 -9.42 -5.24
C GLU A 62 13.57 -8.44 -5.77
N THR A 63 13.97 -7.31 -6.35
CA THR A 63 13.04 -6.28 -6.84
C THR A 63 12.22 -6.76 -8.03
N ASP A 64 12.80 -7.57 -8.90
CA ASP A 64 12.07 -8.18 -10.02
C ASP A 64 11.05 -9.23 -9.54
N LEU A 65 11.35 -9.98 -8.47
CA LEU A 65 10.40 -10.90 -7.85
C LEU A 65 9.20 -10.14 -7.27
N ILE A 66 9.44 -9.00 -6.62
CA ILE A 66 8.35 -8.14 -6.10
C ILE A 66 7.48 -7.65 -7.26
N ARG A 67 8.09 -7.19 -8.35
CA ARG A 67 7.37 -6.77 -9.56
C ARG A 67 6.51 -7.89 -10.12
N LEU A 68 7.06 -9.09 -10.28
CA LEU A 68 6.33 -10.25 -10.79
C LEU A 68 5.16 -10.62 -9.86
N ALA A 69 5.36 -10.61 -8.54
CA ALA A 69 4.28 -10.84 -7.59
C ALA A 69 3.17 -9.78 -7.66
N PHE A 70 3.51 -8.50 -7.92
CA PHE A 70 2.51 -7.46 -8.14
C PHE A 70 1.73 -7.69 -9.44
N ILE A 71 2.40 -8.14 -10.51
CA ILE A 71 1.76 -8.52 -11.77
C ILE A 71 0.81 -9.70 -11.53
N ASP A 72 1.24 -10.74 -10.82
CA ASP A 72 0.42 -11.92 -10.52
C ASP A 72 -0.87 -11.55 -9.78
N VAL A 73 -0.76 -10.71 -8.74
CA VAL A 73 -1.92 -10.17 -8.01
C VAL A 73 -2.83 -9.36 -8.95
N GLY A 74 -2.24 -8.48 -9.78
CA GLY A 74 -2.98 -7.67 -10.75
C GLY A 74 -3.75 -8.49 -11.77
N THR A 75 -3.11 -9.48 -12.39
CA THR A 75 -3.71 -10.36 -13.38
C THR A 75 -4.83 -11.20 -12.78
N ALA A 76 -4.67 -11.67 -11.53
CA ALA A 76 -5.73 -12.38 -10.82
C ALA A 76 -6.96 -11.49 -10.54
N ILE A 77 -6.75 -10.21 -10.21
CA ILE A 77 -7.82 -9.22 -10.03
C ILE A 77 -8.50 -8.92 -11.37
N GLU A 78 -7.73 -8.60 -12.41
CA GLU A 78 -8.23 -8.27 -13.75
C GLU A 78 -9.15 -9.37 -14.28
N LYS A 79 -8.70 -10.63 -14.21
CA LYS A 79 -9.49 -11.78 -14.63
C LYS A 79 -10.81 -11.90 -13.85
N GLN A 80 -10.79 -11.70 -12.53
CA GLN A 80 -12.01 -11.74 -11.73
C GLN A 80 -12.96 -10.60 -12.10
N LEU A 81 -12.45 -9.38 -12.32
CA LEU A 81 -13.28 -8.25 -12.76
C LEU A 81 -13.94 -8.52 -14.12
N GLU A 82 -13.21 -9.11 -15.06
CA GLU A 82 -13.78 -9.54 -16.33
C GLU A 82 -14.88 -10.59 -16.18
N ASP A 83 -14.65 -11.63 -15.37
CA ASP A 83 -15.59 -12.72 -15.17
C ASP A 83 -16.87 -12.22 -14.48
N ILE A 84 -16.73 -11.31 -13.50
CA ILE A 84 -17.85 -10.63 -12.83
C ILE A 84 -18.66 -9.80 -13.84
N SER A 85 -17.98 -9.04 -14.71
CA SER A 85 -18.62 -8.23 -15.74
C SER A 85 -19.37 -9.09 -16.77
N LYS A 86 -18.78 -10.20 -17.22
CA LYS A 86 -19.41 -11.18 -18.13
C LYS A 86 -20.67 -11.81 -17.53
N ALA A 87 -20.73 -11.92 -16.20
CA ALA A 87 -21.91 -12.40 -15.47
C ALA A 87 -22.99 -11.32 -15.26
N GLY A 88 -22.76 -10.07 -15.68
CA GLY A 88 -23.69 -8.96 -15.47
C GLY A 88 -23.78 -8.51 -14.01
N LEU A 89 -22.71 -8.71 -13.24
CA LEU A 89 -22.60 -8.35 -11.82
C LEU A 89 -21.53 -7.25 -11.63
N TRP A 90 -21.44 -6.74 -10.40
CA TRP A 90 -20.40 -5.80 -9.98
C TRP A 90 -19.58 -6.39 -8.85
N PRO A 91 -18.28 -6.04 -8.73
CA PRO A 91 -17.50 -6.42 -7.56
C PRO A 91 -18.09 -5.76 -6.32
N ASP A 92 -18.06 -6.40 -5.16
CA ASP A 92 -18.60 -5.83 -3.93
C ASP A 92 -17.52 -4.98 -3.22
N PRO A 93 -17.71 -3.66 -3.06
CA PRO A 93 -16.75 -2.81 -2.34
C PRO A 93 -16.50 -3.26 -0.90
N CYS A 94 -17.52 -3.82 -0.25
CA CYS A 94 -17.46 -4.35 1.11
C CYS A 94 -16.94 -5.79 1.16
N ASN A 95 -16.73 -6.42 0.00
CA ASN A 95 -16.31 -7.80 -0.18
C ASN A 95 -17.06 -8.80 0.73
N GLY A 96 -18.38 -8.64 0.81
CA GLY A 96 -19.33 -9.39 1.65
C GLY A 96 -19.20 -9.11 3.14
N GLY A 97 -18.65 -7.96 3.52
CA GLY A 97 -18.76 -7.39 4.85
C GLY A 97 -20.13 -6.73 5.08
N ILE A 98 -20.50 -6.55 6.35
CA ILE A 98 -21.81 -6.00 6.75
C ILE A 98 -21.71 -4.47 6.99
N SER A 99 -20.50 -3.89 7.06
CA SER A 99 -20.25 -2.46 7.27
C SER A 99 -19.72 -1.77 6.00
N ASP A 100 -19.82 -0.43 5.94
CA ASP A 100 -19.24 0.49 4.94
C ASP A 100 -17.69 0.51 4.94
N ASP A 101 -17.08 -0.62 5.29
CA ASP A 101 -15.66 -0.76 5.15
C ASP A 101 -15.38 -1.11 3.68
N PHE A 102 -14.66 -0.25 2.96
CA PHE A 102 -14.04 -0.55 1.66
C PHE A 102 -13.04 -1.72 1.76
N ARG A 103 -13.55 -2.91 2.06
CA ARG A 103 -12.78 -4.10 2.38
C ARG A 103 -12.07 -4.60 1.14
N LEU A 104 -12.68 -4.50 -0.04
CA LEU A 104 -12.01 -4.82 -1.29
C LEU A 104 -10.73 -3.99 -1.48
N CYS A 105 -10.77 -2.68 -1.17
CA CYS A 105 -9.58 -1.84 -1.16
C CYS A 105 -8.51 -2.37 -0.20
N ARG A 106 -8.90 -2.75 1.02
CA ARG A 106 -7.96 -3.29 2.02
C ARG A 106 -7.38 -4.63 1.61
N ASP A 107 -8.18 -5.50 1.01
CA ASP A 107 -7.75 -6.82 0.55
C ASP A 107 -6.74 -6.68 -0.59
N ILE A 108 -6.98 -5.76 -1.54
CA ILE A 108 -6.05 -5.45 -2.64
C ILE A 108 -4.75 -4.84 -2.11
N SER A 109 -4.82 -3.77 -1.31
CA SER A 109 -3.62 -3.17 -0.72
C SER A 109 -2.86 -4.17 0.15
N GLY A 110 -3.57 -5.00 0.92
CA GLY A 110 -3.00 -6.06 1.74
C GLY A 110 -2.25 -7.11 0.93
N ALA A 111 -2.75 -7.47 -0.25
CA ALA A 111 -2.07 -8.43 -1.12
C ALA A 111 -0.74 -7.88 -1.64
N PHE A 112 -0.72 -6.65 -2.15
CA PHE A 112 0.52 -5.99 -2.58
C PHE A 112 1.51 -5.84 -1.42
N ARG A 113 1.03 -5.48 -0.23
CA ARG A 113 1.88 -5.36 0.96
C ARG A 113 2.53 -6.69 1.34
N ALA A 114 1.77 -7.78 1.31
CA ALA A 114 2.30 -9.10 1.62
C ALA A 114 3.31 -9.58 0.57
N ALA A 115 3.07 -9.27 -0.71
CA ALA A 115 4.05 -9.51 -1.77
C ALA A 115 5.36 -8.74 -1.51
N LEU A 116 5.27 -7.46 -1.15
CA LEU A 116 6.43 -6.64 -0.80
C LEU A 116 7.18 -7.18 0.43
N TYR A 117 6.47 -7.57 1.49
CA TYR A 117 7.06 -8.08 2.74
C TYR A 117 7.73 -9.43 2.56
N SER A 118 7.25 -10.23 1.61
CA SER A 118 7.84 -11.52 1.25
C SER A 118 8.99 -11.42 0.25
N HIS A 119 9.40 -10.20 -0.14
CA HIS A 119 10.39 -9.98 -1.20
C HIS A 119 9.98 -10.65 -2.53
N GLY A 120 8.68 -10.62 -2.83
CA GLY A 120 8.11 -11.21 -4.04
C GLY A 120 7.99 -12.74 -4.04
N ARG A 121 8.33 -13.41 -2.92
CA ARG A 121 8.26 -14.88 -2.82
C ARG A 121 6.84 -15.40 -2.64
N TYR A 122 5.89 -14.52 -2.33
CA TYR A 122 4.49 -14.85 -2.11
C TYR A 122 3.60 -13.82 -2.82
N ALA A 123 2.68 -14.29 -3.66
CA ALA A 123 1.64 -13.49 -4.29
C ALA A 123 0.28 -13.95 -3.73
N PRO A 124 -0.33 -13.21 -2.78
CA PRO A 124 -1.58 -13.63 -2.16
C PRO A 124 -2.75 -13.59 -3.14
N GLU A 125 -3.57 -14.64 -3.13
CA GLU A 125 -4.83 -14.64 -3.87
C GLU A 125 -5.89 -13.80 -3.15
N ILE A 126 -6.64 -13.02 -3.91
CA ILE A 126 -7.82 -12.26 -3.44
C ILE A 126 -9.04 -12.87 -4.10
N VAL A 127 -10.11 -13.08 -3.33
CA VAL A 127 -11.42 -13.46 -3.86
C VAL A 127 -12.32 -12.24 -3.82
N ILE A 128 -12.75 -11.78 -5.00
CA ILE A 128 -13.66 -10.65 -5.16
C ILE A 128 -15.09 -11.17 -5.17
N LYS A 129 -15.85 -10.84 -4.12
CA LYS A 129 -17.28 -11.13 -4.08
C LYS A 129 -18.06 -10.19 -4.99
N THR A 130 -19.26 -10.61 -5.33
CA THR A 130 -20.14 -9.90 -6.26
C THR A 130 -21.33 -9.29 -5.55
N THR A 131 -21.82 -8.19 -6.09
CA THR A 131 -23.07 -7.54 -5.70
C THR A 131 -23.94 -7.27 -6.93
N ALA A 132 -25.24 -7.14 -6.71
CA ALA A 132 -26.19 -6.68 -7.72
C ALA A 132 -26.25 -5.14 -7.81
N THR A 133 -25.60 -4.44 -6.87
CA THR A 133 -25.58 -2.98 -6.83
C THR A 133 -24.46 -2.45 -7.71
N ALA A 134 -24.82 -1.72 -8.76
CA ALA A 134 -23.86 -1.06 -9.63
C ALA A 134 -23.10 0.05 -8.90
N TRP A 135 -21.80 0.12 -9.15
CA TRP A 135 -20.95 1.25 -8.78
C TRP A 135 -19.84 1.42 -9.82
N ASP A 136 -19.08 2.50 -9.70
CA ASP A 136 -18.02 2.87 -10.65
C ASP A 136 -16.79 1.95 -10.55
N VAL A 137 -16.92 0.75 -11.14
CA VAL A 137 -15.84 -0.23 -11.27
C VAL A 137 -14.79 0.20 -12.31
N TYR A 138 -15.09 1.15 -13.18
CA TYR A 138 -14.18 1.55 -14.26
C TYR A 138 -12.85 2.05 -13.72
N LYS A 139 -12.87 2.78 -12.60
CA LYS A 139 -11.67 3.30 -11.95
C LYS A 139 -10.74 2.19 -11.46
N ILE A 140 -11.28 1.12 -10.87
CA ILE A 140 -10.45 -0.01 -10.39
C ILE A 140 -9.90 -0.82 -11.57
N THR A 141 -10.71 -1.08 -12.60
CA THR A 141 -10.25 -1.76 -13.81
C THR A 141 -9.12 -0.97 -14.48
N THR A 142 -9.32 0.33 -14.69
CA THR A 142 -8.31 1.22 -15.28
C THR A 142 -7.02 1.26 -14.45
N TYR A 143 -7.14 1.26 -13.12
CA TYR A 143 -5.98 1.20 -12.23
C TYR A 143 -5.18 -0.09 -12.45
N ILE A 144 -5.84 -1.25 -12.44
CA ILE A 144 -5.19 -2.55 -12.62
C ILE A 144 -4.56 -2.68 -14.00
N GLU A 145 -5.27 -2.30 -15.07
CA GLU A 145 -4.74 -2.33 -16.43
C GLU A 145 -3.50 -1.44 -16.60
N ASN A 146 -3.52 -0.23 -16.03
CA ASN A 146 -2.37 0.68 -16.08
C ASN A 146 -1.18 0.15 -15.28
N MET A 147 -1.46 -0.43 -14.10
CA MET A 147 -0.45 -1.08 -13.27
C MET A 147 0.23 -2.22 -14.04
N LEU A 148 -0.55 -3.13 -14.62
CA LEU A 148 -0.05 -4.25 -15.43
C LEU A 148 0.77 -3.79 -16.63
N ARG A 149 0.29 -2.76 -17.34
CA ARG A 149 1.03 -2.17 -18.47
C ARG A 149 2.37 -1.58 -18.03
N GLN A 150 2.38 -0.84 -16.93
CA GLN A 150 3.60 -0.21 -16.41
C GLN A 150 4.61 -1.26 -15.96
N LEU A 151 4.19 -2.19 -15.10
CA LEU A 151 5.07 -3.23 -14.54
C LEU A 151 5.46 -4.29 -15.58
N GLY A 152 4.69 -4.43 -16.66
CA GLY A 152 5.05 -5.27 -17.81
C GLY A 152 6.21 -4.71 -18.64
N CYS A 153 6.46 -3.40 -18.56
CA CYS A 153 7.46 -2.70 -19.38
C CYS A 153 8.64 -2.12 -18.58
N ALA A 154 8.54 -2.07 -17.25
CA ALA A 154 9.55 -1.47 -16.38
C ALA A 154 9.89 -2.39 -15.20
N THR A 155 11.17 -2.40 -14.81
CA THR A 155 11.66 -3.05 -13.59
C THR A 155 11.78 -2.05 -12.45
N PHE A 156 11.86 -2.56 -11.21
CA PHE A 156 12.28 -1.76 -10.07
C PHE A 156 13.80 -1.88 -9.95
N ASP A 157 14.50 -0.75 -10.00
CA ASP A 157 15.97 -0.72 -9.95
C ASP A 157 16.48 -1.02 -8.54
N ASN A 158 15.68 -0.72 -7.52
CA ASN A 158 16.01 -0.94 -6.12
C ASN A 158 14.74 -1.12 -5.27
N LEU A 159 14.93 -1.48 -4.00
CA LEU A 159 13.82 -1.77 -3.10
C LEU A 159 13.00 -0.51 -2.76
N LEU A 160 13.64 0.67 -2.75
CA LEU A 160 12.97 1.94 -2.51
C LEU A 160 11.93 2.24 -3.60
N GLU A 161 12.22 1.93 -4.86
CA GLU A 161 11.25 2.10 -5.95
C GLU A 161 10.03 1.20 -5.76
N ALA A 162 10.22 -0.06 -5.39
CA ALA A 162 9.12 -0.99 -5.14
C ALA A 162 8.24 -0.54 -3.97
N VAL A 163 8.86 -0.04 -2.88
CA VAL A 163 8.16 0.53 -1.72
C VAL A 163 7.40 1.79 -2.10
N THR A 164 8.05 2.71 -2.81
CA THR A 164 7.43 3.96 -3.28
C THR A 164 6.25 3.70 -4.21
N TYR A 165 6.39 2.69 -5.08
CA TYR A 165 5.32 2.24 -5.96
C TYR A 165 4.12 1.77 -5.14
N TYR A 166 4.34 0.89 -4.17
CA TYR A 166 3.29 0.41 -3.26
C TYR A 166 2.58 1.55 -2.52
N GLU A 167 3.32 2.51 -1.94
CA GLU A 167 2.72 3.64 -1.21
C GLU A 167 1.83 4.52 -2.11
N LYS A 168 2.26 4.77 -3.35
CA LYS A 168 1.47 5.48 -4.36
C LYS A 168 0.22 4.68 -4.75
N SER A 169 0.38 3.39 -4.99
CA SER A 169 -0.71 2.46 -5.29
C SER A 169 -1.76 2.40 -4.18
N GLU A 170 -1.34 2.29 -2.92
CA GLU A 170 -2.22 2.28 -1.76
C GLU A 170 -3.02 3.59 -1.67
N THR A 171 -2.35 4.74 -1.85
CA THR A 171 -3.01 6.05 -1.85
C THR A 171 -4.04 6.17 -2.97
N LEU A 172 -3.69 5.74 -4.19
CA LEU A 172 -4.58 5.79 -5.34
C LEU A 172 -5.81 4.89 -5.17
N LEU A 173 -5.62 3.66 -4.67
CA LEU A 173 -6.72 2.75 -4.34
C LEU A 173 -7.67 3.38 -3.32
N GLN A 174 -7.15 4.01 -2.26
CA GLN A 174 -7.99 4.69 -1.28
C GLN A 174 -8.82 5.82 -1.91
N LEU A 175 -8.26 6.58 -2.85
CA LEU A 175 -8.99 7.64 -3.57
C LEU A 175 -10.09 7.06 -4.47
N ILE A 176 -9.77 6.00 -5.22
CA ILE A 176 -10.73 5.31 -6.11
C ILE A 176 -11.97 4.87 -5.32
N PHE A 177 -11.77 4.21 -4.19
CA PHE A 177 -12.87 3.71 -3.38
C PHE A 177 -13.62 4.85 -2.66
N ARG A 178 -12.94 5.85 -2.09
CA ARG A 178 -13.60 7.00 -1.44
C ARG A 178 -14.46 7.84 -2.38
N ASP A 179 -14.04 7.99 -3.64
CA ASP A 179 -14.83 8.72 -4.64
C ASP A 179 -15.98 7.89 -5.23
N SER A 180 -16.12 6.63 -4.84
CA SER A 180 -17.22 5.75 -5.26
C SER A 180 -18.46 5.85 -4.36
N ASP A 181 -18.37 6.56 -3.23
CA ASP A 181 -19.46 6.83 -2.28
C ASP A 181 -20.33 8.06 -2.66
N LYS A 182 -20.05 8.71 -3.80
CA LYS A 182 -20.77 9.90 -4.28
C LYS A 182 -21.61 9.60 -5.52
#